data_AF-K9H414-F1
#
_entry.id   AF-K9H414-F1
#
_cell.length_a   1.000
_cell.length_b   1.000
_cell.length_c   1.000
_cell.angle_alpha   90.00
_cell.angle_beta   90.00
_cell.angle_gamma   90.00
#
_symmetry.space_group_name_H-M   'P 1'
#
loop_
_entity.id
_entity.type
_entity.pdbx_description
1 polymer ?
#
loop_
_entity_poly.entity_id
_entity_poly.type
_entity_poly.pdbx_seq_one_letter_code
_entity_poly.pdbx_strand_id
1 'polypeptide(L)'
;MPQDTPAEPLVTQPEPFAVQVEAGQKLFWCACGRTKNGAFCDGSHKGTGLKPLVEVAEDAGTKYLCGCKRTTTPPWCDGSHARL
;
A
#
# COMPACT_ATOMS: atom_id res chain seq x y z
N MET A 1 -2.64 30.18 -4.69
CA MET A 1 -2.69 28.91 -5.43
C MET A 1 -2.59 27.82 -4.38
N PRO A 2 -3.60 26.96 -4.15
CA PRO A 2 -3.43 25.88 -3.19
C PRO A 2 -2.37 24.92 -3.77
N GLN A 3 -1.38 24.57 -2.96
CA GLN A 3 -0.32 23.66 -3.34
C GLN A 3 -0.91 22.25 -3.33
N ASP A 4 -1.35 21.77 -4.51
CA ASP A 4 -1.74 20.36 -4.75
C ASP A 4 -0.52 19.42 -4.73
N THR A 5 0.40 19.62 -3.78
CA THR A 5 1.50 18.69 -3.55
C THR A 5 0.93 17.47 -2.84
N PRO A 6 1.06 16.25 -3.41
CA PRO A 6 0.65 15.04 -2.71
C PRO A 6 1.35 14.99 -1.35
N ALA A 7 0.58 14.77 -0.30
CA ALA A 7 1.13 14.63 1.04
C ALA A 7 2.08 13.43 1.06
N GLU A 8 3.09 13.48 1.90
CA GLU A 8 4.05 12.38 1.98
C GLU A 8 3.36 11.11 2.50
N PRO A 9 3.66 9.92 1.94
CA PRO A 9 3.19 8.65 2.47
C PRO A 9 3.71 8.43 3.88
N LEU A 10 2.83 7.98 4.77
CA LEU A 10 3.24 7.56 6.12
C LEU A 10 3.66 6.10 6.11
N VAL A 11 4.59 5.74 7.00
CA VAL A 11 4.91 4.34 7.29
C VAL A 11 3.73 3.78 8.09
N THR A 12 2.96 2.85 7.52
CA THR A 12 1.90 2.17 8.28
C THR A 12 2.52 1.24 9.32
N GLN A 13 3.50 0.44 8.88
CA GLN A 13 4.35 -0.37 9.75
C GLN A 13 5.69 -0.65 9.03
N PRO A 14 6.80 -0.85 9.75
CA PRO A 14 8.11 -1.17 9.18
C PRO A 14 8.26 -2.65 8.78
N GLU A 15 7.16 -3.31 8.42
CA GLU A 15 7.11 -4.74 8.09
C GLU A 15 6.12 -4.99 6.92
N PRO A 16 6.27 -6.09 6.16
CA PRO A 16 5.29 -6.46 5.16
C PRO A 16 3.98 -6.97 5.78
N PHE A 17 2.88 -6.79 5.06
CA PHE A 17 1.61 -7.42 5.38
C PHE A 17 1.47 -8.73 4.59
N ALA A 18 1.46 -9.85 5.28
CA ALA A 18 1.12 -11.14 4.68
C ALA A 18 -0.40 -11.21 4.47
N VAL A 19 -0.82 -11.32 3.22
CA VAL A 19 -2.24 -11.42 2.84
C VAL A 19 -2.46 -12.67 2.00
N GLN A 20 -3.47 -13.45 2.38
CA GLN A 20 -3.99 -14.53 1.54
C GLN A 20 -4.82 -13.90 0.43
N VAL A 21 -4.47 -14.20 -0.81
CA VAL A 21 -5.19 -13.70 -1.98
C VAL A 21 -5.60 -14.87 -2.87
N GLU A 22 -6.69 -14.69 -3.60
CA GLU A 22 -7.17 -15.64 -4.59
C GLU A 22 -6.79 -15.17 -6.01
N ALA A 23 -6.69 -16.11 -6.94
CA ALA A 23 -6.49 -15.78 -8.35
C ALA A 23 -7.65 -14.91 -8.88
N GLY A 24 -7.33 -13.80 -9.54
CA GLY A 24 -8.28 -12.79 -10.01
C GLY A 24 -8.76 -11.81 -8.93
N GLN A 25 -8.30 -11.92 -7.67
CA GLN A 25 -8.73 -11.01 -6.61
C GLN A 25 -8.12 -9.61 -6.80
N LYS A 26 -8.97 -8.59 -6.75
CA LYS A 26 -8.55 -7.18 -6.78
C LYS A 26 -8.09 -6.72 -5.40
N LEU A 27 -6.83 -6.34 -5.29
CA LEU A 27 -6.21 -5.82 -4.09
C LEU A 27 -6.13 -4.30 -4.21
N PHE A 28 -6.82 -3.61 -3.31
CA PHE A 28 -6.78 -2.15 -3.22
C PHE A 28 -5.71 -1.75 -2.20
N TRP A 29 -4.45 -1.68 -2.63
CA TRP A 29 -3.35 -1.34 -1.73
C TRP A 29 -3.34 0.15 -1.37
N CYS A 30 -3.15 0.43 -0.08
CA CYS A 30 -3.05 1.79 0.44
C CYS A 30 -1.64 2.35 0.17
N ALA A 31 -1.56 3.36 -0.70
CA ALA A 31 -0.33 4.11 -0.97
C ALA A 31 -0.07 5.25 0.03
N CYS A 32 -1.09 5.74 0.75
CA CYS A 32 -0.96 6.91 1.62
C CYS A 32 -0.47 6.62 3.04
N GLY A 33 -0.50 5.35 3.45
CA GLY A 33 -0.05 4.92 4.77
C GLY A 33 -0.99 5.21 5.94
N ARG A 34 -2.10 5.94 5.69
CA ARG A 34 -3.06 6.38 6.71
C ARG A 34 -4.21 5.40 6.97
N THR A 35 -4.19 4.26 6.30
CA THR A 35 -5.23 3.25 6.47
C THR A 35 -5.19 2.64 7.87
N LYS A 36 -6.37 2.30 8.39
CA LYS A 36 -6.51 1.47 9.59
C LYS A 36 -6.81 0.00 9.26
N ASN A 37 -6.91 -0.33 7.97
CA ASN A 37 -7.21 -1.67 7.47
C ASN A 37 -5.96 -2.38 6.90
N GLY A 38 -4.86 -2.34 7.66
CA GLY A 38 -3.59 -2.98 7.32
C GLY A 38 -2.97 -2.46 6.02
N ALA A 39 -2.86 -3.32 5.00
CA ALA A 39 -2.32 -2.93 3.70
C ALA A 39 -3.35 -2.30 2.75
N PHE A 40 -4.65 -2.42 3.05
CA PHE A 40 -5.72 -2.08 2.12
C PHE A 40 -6.20 -0.64 2.28
N CYS A 41 -6.71 -0.05 1.21
CA CYS A 41 -7.29 1.28 1.23
C CYS A 41 -8.66 1.27 1.92
N ASP A 42 -8.82 2.14 2.93
CA ASP A 42 -10.05 2.36 3.69
C ASP A 42 -10.72 3.71 3.39
N GLY A 43 -10.15 4.51 2.47
CA GLY A 43 -10.62 5.86 2.14
C GLY A 43 -9.89 6.99 2.88
N SER A 44 -8.96 6.68 3.79
CA SER A 44 -8.16 7.67 4.54
C SER A 44 -7.16 8.46 3.67
N HIS A 45 -7.09 8.17 2.36
CA HIS A 45 -6.30 8.94 1.40
C HIS A 45 -6.99 10.25 0.95
N LYS A 46 -8.30 10.42 1.20
CA LYS A 46 -9.02 11.64 0.84
C LYS A 46 -8.36 12.88 1.46
N GLY A 47 -8.14 13.92 0.65
CA GLY A 47 -7.46 15.14 1.07
C GLY A 47 -5.92 15.09 1.05
N THR A 48 -5.32 13.94 0.73
CA THR A 48 -3.84 13.80 0.68
C THR A 48 -3.26 13.93 -0.73
N GLY A 49 -4.10 13.94 -1.77
CA GLY A 49 -3.65 13.88 -3.18
C GLY A 49 -3.10 12.49 -3.60
N LEU A 50 -2.91 11.56 -2.66
CA LEU A 50 -2.50 10.19 -2.95
C LEU A 50 -3.70 9.31 -3.32
N LYS A 51 -3.48 8.37 -4.25
CA LYS A 51 -4.49 7.42 -4.70
C LYS A 51 -4.04 5.98 -4.36
N PRO A 52 -4.97 5.08 -3.99
CA PRO A 52 -4.64 3.68 -3.81
C PRO A 52 -4.28 3.03 -5.14
N LEU A 53 -3.45 1.99 -5.08
CA LEU A 53 -3.09 1.18 -6.25
C LEU A 53 -3.98 -0.05 -6.30
N VAL A 54 -4.50 -0.36 -7.48
CA VAL A 54 -5.32 -1.55 -7.72
C VAL A 54 -4.46 -2.58 -8.42
N GLU A 55 -4.24 -3.71 -7.77
CA GLU A 55 -3.50 -4.84 -8.30
C GLU A 55 -4.44 -6.03 -8.43
N VAL A 56 -4.30 -6.84 -9.48
CA VAL A 56 -5.05 -8.09 -9.62
C VAL A 56 -4.09 -9.22 -9.31
N ALA A 57 -4.38 -10.00 -8.27
CA ALA A 57 -3.58 -11.19 -7.98
C ALA A 57 -3.76 -12.21 -9.11
N GLU A 58 -2.68 -12.55 -9.82
CA GLU A 58 -2.75 -13.54 -10.90
C GLU A 58 -2.97 -14.96 -10.34
N ASP A 59 -2.34 -15.26 -9.20
CA ASP A 59 -2.40 -16.56 -8.54
C ASP A 59 -2.87 -16.45 -7.10
N ALA A 60 -3.51 -17.52 -6.62
CA ALA A 60 -3.84 -17.66 -5.22
C ALA A 60 -2.59 -17.95 -4.37
N GLY A 61 -2.57 -17.44 -3.14
CA GLY A 61 -1.52 -17.71 -2.17
C GLY A 61 -1.24 -16.55 -1.21
N THR A 62 -0.23 -16.72 -0.36
CA THR A 62 0.25 -15.64 0.52
C THR A 62 1.10 -14.67 -0.30
N LYS A 63 0.64 -13.43 -0.43
CA LYS A 63 1.43 -12.33 -0.99
C LYS A 63 1.82 -11.35 0.12
N TYR A 64 2.92 -10.64 -0.09
CA TYR A 64 3.47 -9.69 0.87
C TYR A 64 3.32 -8.28 0.34
N LEU A 65 2.36 -7.54 0.91
CA LEU A 65 2.13 -6.15 0.56
C LEU A 65 3.04 -5.23 1.37
N CYS A 66 3.50 -4.14 0.75
CA CYS A 66 4.36 -3.17 1.40
C CYS A 66 3.60 -2.44 2.52
N GLY A 67 4.11 -2.51 3.75
CA GLY A 67 3.60 -1.75 4.89
C GLY A 67 4.28 -0.39 5.08
N CYS A 68 5.53 -0.25 4.64
CA CYS A 68 6.32 0.96 4.89
C CYS A 68 6.12 2.09 3.88
N LYS A 69 5.48 1.80 2.74
CA LYS A 69 5.20 2.73 1.64
C LYS A 69 6.45 3.35 0.98
N ARG A 70 7.61 2.72 1.18
CA ARG A 70 8.89 3.07 0.53
C ARG A 70 9.34 2.05 -0.51
N THR A 71 8.47 1.11 -0.88
CA THR A 71 8.78 0.13 -1.93
C THR A 71 8.97 0.81 -3.29
N THR A 72 9.89 0.25 -4.06
CA THR A 72 10.11 0.58 -5.47
C THR A 72 9.26 -0.27 -6.41
N THR A 73 8.63 -1.33 -5.91
CA THR A 73 7.77 -2.27 -6.66
C THR A 73 6.36 -2.36 -6.07
N PRO A 74 5.62 -1.23 -5.98
CA PRO A 74 4.29 -1.22 -5.40
C PRO A 74 3.33 -2.15 -6.20
N PRO A 75 2.43 -2.87 -5.52
CA PRO A 75 2.12 -2.80 -4.08
C PRO A 75 2.95 -3.78 -3.21
N TRP A 76 3.93 -4.46 -3.80
CA TRP A 76 4.66 -5.57 -3.19
C TRP A 76 5.77 -5.11 -2.25
N CYS A 77 6.16 -5.98 -1.32
CA CYS A 77 7.32 -5.72 -0.47
C CYS A 77 8.62 -6.08 -1.20
N ASP A 78 9.55 -5.13 -1.27
CA ASP A 78 10.92 -5.29 -1.81
C ASP A 78 12.02 -5.25 -0.74
N GLY A 79 11.63 -5.20 0.55
CA GLY A 79 12.58 -5.10 1.66
C GLY A 79 13.06 -3.67 1.95
N SER A 80 12.55 -2.65 1.26
CA SER A 80 12.91 -1.25 1.52
C SER A 80 12.65 -0.80 2.97
N HIS A 81 11.78 -1.50 3.70
CA HIS A 81 11.54 -1.25 5.13
C HIS A 81 12.75 -1.52 6.03
N ALA A 82 13.70 -2.36 5.62
CA ALA A 82 14.90 -2.66 6.39
C ALA A 82 15.92 -1.50 6.43
N ARG A 83 15.67 -0.42 5.67
CA ARG A 83 16.53 0.77 5.57
C ARG A 83 15.88 2.04 6.14
N LEU A 84 14.72 1.89 6.79
CA LEU A 84 14.01 2.95 7.51
C LEU A 84 14.49 3.04 8.96
#